data_AF-A0A9R1E9Z4-F1
#
_entry.id   AF-A0A9R1E9Z4-F1
#
_cell.length_a   1.000
_cell.length_b   1.000
_cell.length_c   1.000
_cell.angle_alpha   90.00
_cell.angle_beta   90.00
_cell.angle_gamma   90.00
#
_symmetry.space_group_name_H-M   'P 1'
#
loop_
_entity.id
_entity.type
_entity.pdbx_description
1 polymer ?
#
loop_
_entity_poly.entity_id
_entity_poly.type
_entity_poly.pdbx_seq_one_letter_code
_entity_poly.pdbx_strand_id
1 'polypeptide(L)'
;CRRKLNAVFRQELEARKKVGKECDDLMSGLMHMKDEQGKKLGDEEVVDNIVSLVIAGYESTASAIMWATYHLAKSPAALAKLREENMAL
;
A
#
# COMPACT_ATOMS: atom_id res chain seq x y z
N CYS A 1 12.01 8.54 8.54
CA CYS A 1 11.15 7.52 7.92
C CYS A 1 11.23 7.57 6.38
N ARG A 2 10.83 8.69 5.74
CA ARG A 2 10.80 8.86 4.28
C ARG A 2 12.10 8.49 3.52
N ARG A 3 13.27 8.93 3.99
CA ARG A 3 14.57 8.61 3.33
C ARG A 3 14.83 7.10 3.18
N LYS A 4 14.47 6.31 4.19
CA LYS A 4 14.64 4.84 4.12
C LYS A 4 13.67 4.22 3.12
N LEU A 5 12.41 4.66 3.13
CA LEU A 5 11.41 4.21 2.16
C LEU A 5 11.82 4.56 0.73
N ASN A 6 12.29 5.79 0.48
CA ASN A 6 12.83 6.19 -0.82
C ASN A 6 13.94 5.25 -1.29
N ALA A 7 14.89 4.90 -0.41
CA ALA A 7 15.97 3.99 -0.77
C ALA A 7 15.46 2.58 -1.13
N VAL A 8 14.51 2.04 -0.36
CA VAL A 8 13.90 0.72 -0.62
C VAL A 8 13.15 0.71 -1.95
N PHE A 9 12.25 1.66 -2.19
CA PHE A 9 11.48 1.71 -3.43
C PHE A 9 12.34 2.04 -4.64
N ARG A 10 13.41 2.83 -4.49
CA ARG A 10 14.38 3.04 -5.57
C ARG A 10 15.11 1.76 -5.94
N GLN A 11 15.57 1.00 -4.95
CA GLN A 11 16.22 -0.28 -5.20
C GLN A 11 15.28 -1.25 -5.92
N GLU A 12 14.01 -1.31 -5.51
CA GLU A 12 13.00 -2.15 -6.14
C GLU A 12 12.70 -1.72 -7.59
N LEU A 13 12.62 -0.41 -7.86
CA LEU A 13 12.40 0.13 -9.20
C LEU A 13 13.51 -0.31 -10.15
N GLU A 14 14.76 -0.14 -9.73
CA GLU A 14 15.94 -0.53 -10.51
C GLU A 14 16.00 -2.05 -10.73
N ALA A 15 15.63 -2.84 -9.72
CA ALA A 15 15.58 -4.29 -9.84
C ALA A 15 14.55 -4.73 -10.89
N ARG A 16 13.35 -4.15 -10.88
CA ARG A 16 12.28 -4.44 -11.85
C ARG A 16 12.68 -4.10 -13.27
N LYS A 17 13.33 -2.94 -13.47
CA LYS A 17 13.84 -2.51 -14.77
C LYS A 17 14.90 -3.47 -15.34
N LYS A 18 15.80 -3.99 -14.50
CA LYS A 18 16.85 -4.92 -14.95
C LYS A 18 16.32 -6.29 -15.36
N VAL A 19 15.33 -6.81 -14.63
CA VAL A 19 14.78 -8.15 -14.88
C VAL A 19 13.69 -8.12 -15.94
N GLY A 20 13.13 -6.94 -16.26
CA GLY A 20 11.93 -6.83 -17.10
C GLY A 20 10.72 -7.48 -16.44
N LYS A 21 10.72 -7.58 -15.11
CA LYS A 21 9.66 -8.24 -14.35
C LYS A 21 8.52 -7.27 -14.11
N GLU A 22 7.39 -7.54 -14.74
CA GLU A 22 6.12 -6.92 -14.39
C GLU A 22 5.45 -7.72 -13.27
N CYS A 23 5.11 -7.02 -12.18
CA CYS A 23 4.29 -7.55 -11.10
C CYS A 23 2.90 -6.92 -11.19
N ASP A 24 1.84 -7.63 -10.81
CA ASP A 24 0.51 -7.02 -10.66
C ASP A 24 0.41 -6.33 -9.30
N ASP A 25 1.01 -5.14 -9.20
CA ASP A 25 0.99 -4.32 -8.00
C ASP A 25 0.99 -2.82 -8.30
N LEU A 26 0.80 -2.03 -7.25
CA LEU A 26 0.72 -0.57 -7.32
C LEU A 26 1.96 0.05 -7.99
N MET A 27 3.15 -0.48 -7.74
CA MET A 27 4.39 0.08 -8.29
C MET A 27 4.46 -0.11 -9.80
N SER A 28 4.12 -1.31 -10.27
CA SER A 28 3.98 -1.56 -11.71
C SER A 28 2.88 -0.70 -12.32
N GLY A 29 1.77 -0.50 -11.60
CA GLY A 29 0.71 0.43 -12.01
C GLY A 29 1.25 1.83 -12.27
N LEU A 30 2.00 2.40 -11.33
CA LEU A 30 2.62 3.73 -11.47
C LEU A 30 3.66 3.79 -12.61
N MET A 31 4.44 2.71 -12.83
CA MET A 31 5.42 2.64 -13.92
C MET A 31 4.79 2.58 -15.32
N HIS A 32 3.57 2.06 -15.42
CA HIS A 32 2.86 1.90 -16.70
C HIS A 32 1.79 2.95 -16.95
N MET A 33 1.42 3.71 -15.92
CA MET A 33 0.45 4.79 -16.01
C MET A 33 0.88 5.80 -17.08
N LYS A 34 -0.08 6.16 -17.94
CA LYS A 34 0.07 7.19 -18.97
C LYS A 34 -1.00 8.26 -18.77
N ASP A 35 -0.64 9.52 -18.99
CA ASP A 35 -1.61 10.60 -19.08
C ASP A 35 -2.33 10.63 -20.44
N GLU A 36 -3.22 11.61 -20.63
CA GLU A 36 -3.99 11.80 -21.87
C GLU A 36 -3.12 12.00 -23.11
N GLN A 37 -1.86 12.41 -22.94
CA GLN A 37 -0.90 12.64 -24.02
C GLN A 37 0.02 11.43 -24.22
N GLY A 38 -0.19 10.35 -23.46
CA GLY A 38 0.60 9.12 -23.52
C GLY A 38 1.91 9.17 -22.73
N LYS A 39 2.17 10.24 -21.98
CA LYS A 39 3.40 10.41 -21.19
C LYS A 39 3.34 9.57 -19.93
N LYS A 40 4.45 8.88 -19.62
CA LYS A 40 4.63 8.11 -18.39
C LYS A 40 5.28 8.95 -17.28
N LEU A 41 5.06 8.53 -16.03
CA LEU A 41 5.82 9.05 -14.89
C LEU A 41 7.31 8.73 -15.04
N GLY A 42 8.16 9.66 -14.62
CA GLY A 42 9.59 9.43 -14.41
C GLY A 42 9.85 8.64 -13.13
N ASP A 43 11.06 8.08 -13.02
CA ASP A 43 11.43 7.21 -11.89
C ASP A 43 11.32 7.92 -10.53
N GLU A 44 11.73 9.18 -10.48
CA GLU A 44 11.60 10.02 -9.28
C GLU A 44 10.12 10.19 -8.90
N GLU A 45 9.26 10.46 -9.88
CA GLU A 45 7.82 10.62 -9.66
C GLU A 45 7.18 9.31 -9.18
N VAL A 46 7.58 8.16 -9.76
CA VAL A 46 7.09 6.84 -9.31
C VAL A 46 7.49 6.59 -7.85
N VAL A 47 8.75 6.80 -7.50
CA VAL A 47 9.25 6.59 -6.13
C VAL A 47 8.58 7.56 -5.14
N ASP A 48 8.43 8.83 -5.49
CA ASP A 48 7.80 9.81 -4.60
C ASP A 48 6.31 9.53 -4.40
N ASN A 49 5.59 9.09 -5.43
CA ASN A 49 4.17 8.75 -5.34
C ASN A 49 3.95 7.52 -4.46
N ILE A 50 4.69 6.42 -4.68
CA ILE A 50 4.52 5.21 -3.86
C ILE A 50 4.88 5.46 -2.39
N VAL A 51 5.93 6.26 -2.13
CA VAL A 51 6.31 6.64 -0.77
C VAL A 51 5.24 7.50 -0.10
N SER A 52 4.65 8.44 -0.85
CA SER A 52 3.60 9.29 -0.32
C SER A 52 2.33 8.49 0.00
N LEU A 53 1.94 7.55 -0.86
CA LEU A 53 0.80 6.66 -0.62
C LEU A 53 1.00 5.77 0.61
N VAL A 54 2.17 5.16 0.76
CA VAL A 54 2.49 4.32 1.92
C VAL A 54 2.47 5.12 3.22
N ILE A 55 3.05 6.32 3.24
CA ILE A 55 3.05 7.16 4.43
C ILE A 55 1.62 7.60 4.79
N ALA A 56 0.80 7.98 3.81
CA ALA A 56 -0.58 8.41 4.03
C ALA A 56 -1.48 7.29 4.59
N GLY A 57 -1.32 6.06 4.08
CA GLY A 57 -2.13 4.93 4.49
C GLY A 57 -1.67 4.27 5.79
N TYR A 58 -0.38 4.28 6.10
CA TYR A 58 0.15 3.48 7.21
C TYR A 58 -0.40 3.91 8.56
N GLU A 59 -0.29 5.19 8.91
CA GLU A 59 -0.64 5.65 10.26
C GLU A 59 -2.16 5.64 10.51
N SER A 60 -2.95 6.02 9.50
CA SER A 60 -4.41 6.06 9.58
C SER A 60 -5.01 4.65 9.66
N THR A 61 -4.58 3.72 8.81
CA THR A 61 -5.06 2.33 8.83
C THR A 61 -4.58 1.59 10.07
N ALA A 62 -3.33 1.77 10.51
CA ALA A 62 -2.84 1.14 11.74
C ALA A 62 -3.66 1.60 12.97
N SER A 63 -3.96 2.90 13.04
CA SER A 63 -4.80 3.47 14.09
C SER A 63 -6.23 2.91 14.04
N ALA A 64 -6.83 2.83 12.85
CA ALA A 64 -8.17 2.26 12.68
C ALA A 64 -8.24 0.79 13.14
N ILE A 65 -7.25 -0.04 12.74
CA ILE A 65 -7.15 -1.44 13.17
C ILE A 65 -6.97 -1.54 14.68
N MET A 66 -6.12 -0.69 15.28
CA MET A 66 -5.90 -0.68 16.72
C MET A 66 -7.20 -0.40 17.47
N TRP A 67 -7.94 0.65 17.07
CA TRP A 67 -9.21 1.02 17.71
C TRP A 67 -10.30 -0.03 17.47
N ALA A 68 -10.43 -0.55 16.25
CA ALA A 68 -11.37 -1.63 15.96
C ALA A 68 -11.11 -2.84 16.86
N THR A 69 -9.85 -3.28 16.96
CA THR A 69 -9.44 -4.41 17.81
C THR A 69 -9.72 -4.13 19.29
N TYR A 70 -9.41 -2.92 19.77
CA TYR A 70 -9.68 -2.50 21.14
C TYR A 70 -11.18 -2.56 21.48
N HIS A 71 -12.04 -2.06 20.59
CA HIS A 71 -13.49 -2.08 20.81
C HIS A 71 -14.08 -3.50 20.71
N LEU A 72 -13.58 -4.32 19.80
CA LEU A 72 -13.96 -5.74 19.71
C LEU A 72 -13.60 -6.50 21.00
N ALA A 73 -12.40 -6.29 21.54
CA ALA A 73 -11.98 -6.92 22.79
C ALA A 73 -12.87 -6.55 24.00
N LYS A 74 -13.48 -5.35 23.97
CA LYS A 74 -14.39 -4.86 25.01
C LYS A 74 -15.86 -5.26 24.80
N SER A 75 -16.23 -5.80 23.64
CA SER A 75 -17.60 -6.15 23.31
C SER A 75 -17.70 -7.61 22.84
N PRO A 76 -17.93 -8.56 23.78
CA PRO A 76 -18.08 -9.97 23.43
C PRO A 76 -19.17 -10.24 22.40
N ALA A 77 -20.27 -9.50 22.45
CA ALA A 77 -21.37 -9.62 21.50
C ALA A 77 -20.96 -9.19 20.07
N ALA A 78 -20.26 -8.05 19.93
CA ALA A 78 -19.77 -7.60 18.63
C ALA A 78 -18.71 -8.56 18.05
N LEU A 79 -17.81 -9.07 18.91
CA LEU A 79 -16.82 -10.07 18.51
C LEU A 79 -17.45 -11.38 18.05
N ALA A 80 -18.49 -11.86 18.75
CA ALA A 80 -19.22 -13.06 18.35
C ALA A 80 -19.86 -12.90 16.98
N LYS A 81 -20.53 -11.76 16.74
CA LYS A 81 -21.15 -11.44 15.45
C LYS A 81 -20.12 -11.37 14.30
N LEU A 82 -18.98 -10.70 14.52
CA LEU A 82 -17.91 -10.63 13.52
C LEU A 82 -17.34 -12.02 13.18
N ARG A 83 -17.20 -12.91 14.18
CA ARG A 83 -16.73 -14.28 13.96
C ARG A 83 -17.72 -15.10 13.15
N GLU A 84 -19.00 -14.97 13.46
CA GLU A 84 -20.07 -15.64 12.70
C GLU A 84 -20.06 -15.19 11.23
N GLU A 85 -19.96 -13.89 10.97
CA GLU A 85 -19.85 -13.34 9.61
C GLU A 85 -18.63 -13.88 8.85
N ASN A 86 -17.44 -13.86 9.47
CA ASN A 86 -16.21 -14.32 8.84
C ASN A 86 -16.16 -15.84 8.58
N MET A 87 -16.84 -16.66 9.38
CA MET A 87 -16.89 -18.12 9.21
C MET A 87 -17.98 -18.57 8.23
N ALA A 88 -18.88 -17.67 7.82
CA ALA A 88 -19.92 -17.94 6.84
C ALA A 88 -19.48 -17.66 5.38
N LEU A 89 -18.27 -17.12 5.19
CA LEU A 89 -17.60 -16.92 3.90
C LEU A 89 -16.69 -18.12 3.57
#